data_AF-A0A2S0URK4-F1
#
_entry.id   AF-A0A2S0URK4-F1
#
_cell.length_a   1.000
_cell.length_b   1.000
_cell.length_c   1.000
_cell.angle_alpha   90.00
_cell.angle_beta   90.00
_cell.angle_gamma   90.00
#
_symmetry.space_group_name_H-M   'P 1'
#
loop_
_entity.id
_entity.type
_entity.pdbx_description
1 polymer ?
#
loop_
_entity_poly.entity_id
_entity_poly.type
_entity_poly.pdbx_seq_one_letter_code
_entity_poly.pdbx_strand_id
1 'polypeptide(L)'
;MRRLILSLSVLSLLAACGTPQEQCINRNTRDLRTVEKLITEVQGNLARGYAIEDYTVTVPVWRQCVVPSADPAQPAVTRPCLEDEVETRTRPVAIDLNAERAKLESLFTKRDQLAREAQPVIAQCKAQYPES
;
A
#
# COMPACT_ATOMS: atom_id res chain seq x y z
N MET A 1 3.62 -25.15 38.17
CA MET A 1 2.74 -23.99 37.94
C MET A 1 3.42 -22.80 37.25
N ARG A 2 4.73 -22.54 37.45
CA ARG A 2 5.46 -21.42 36.82
C ARG A 2 5.83 -21.60 35.33
N ARG A 3 5.66 -22.81 34.78
CA ARG A 3 5.92 -23.13 33.35
C ARG A 3 4.70 -22.97 32.43
N LEU A 4 3.48 -22.97 32.98
CA LEU A 4 2.25 -22.75 32.19
C LEU A 4 2.00 -21.27 31.89
N ILE A 5 2.51 -20.38 32.73
CA ILE A 5 2.35 -18.92 32.57
C ILE A 5 3.20 -18.41 31.40
N LEU A 6 4.34 -19.04 31.11
CA LEU A 6 5.20 -18.64 29.98
C LEU A 6 4.63 -19.02 28.61
N SER A 7 3.78 -20.06 28.55
CA SER A 7 3.20 -20.54 27.29
C SER A 7 2.08 -19.64 26.77
N LEU A 8 1.36 -18.97 27.67
CA LEU A 8 0.23 -18.11 27.31
C LEU A 8 0.70 -16.75 26.78
N SER A 9 1.84 -16.24 27.27
CA SER A 9 2.41 -14.96 26.82
C SER A 9 2.95 -14.98 25.39
N VAL A 10 3.26 -16.16 24.83
CA VAL A 10 3.75 -16.29 23.45
C VAL A 10 2.60 -16.26 22.43
N LEU A 11 1.39 -16.69 22.80
CA LEU A 11 0.23 -16.67 21.89
C LEU A 11 -0.30 -15.26 21.64
N SER A 12 -0.18 -14.36 22.62
CA SER A 12 -0.60 -12.95 22.48
C SER A 12 0.25 -12.14 21.50
N LEU A 13 1.45 -12.63 21.14
CA LEU A 13 2.34 -11.99 20.18
C LEU A 13 2.02 -12.36 18.71
N LEU A 14 1.11 -13.32 18.47
CA LEU A 14 0.61 -13.64 17.12
C LEU A 14 -0.60 -12.80 16.68
N ALA A 15 -1.09 -11.89 17.52
CA ALA A 15 -2.14 -10.93 17.13
C ALA A 15 -1.70 -9.93 16.03
N ALA A 16 -0.41 -9.94 15.65
CA ALA A 16 0.11 -9.12 14.55
C ALA A 16 -0.46 -9.49 13.15
N CYS A 17 -1.18 -10.61 13.02
CA CYS A 17 -1.81 -11.06 11.76
C CYS A 17 -3.35 -10.99 11.75
N GLY A 18 -3.97 -10.29 12.71
CA GLY A 18 -5.42 -10.10 12.79
C GLY A 18 -6.20 -11.36 13.20
N THR A 19 -7.34 -11.18 13.87
CA THR A 19 -8.20 -12.30 14.30
C THR A 19 -8.78 -13.03 13.09
N PRO A 20 -9.19 -14.32 13.20
CA PRO A 20 -9.89 -15.01 12.10
C PRO A 20 -11.13 -14.25 11.61
N GLN A 21 -11.84 -13.58 12.52
CA GLN A 21 -12.95 -12.70 12.21
C GLN A 21 -12.51 -11.52 11.34
N GLU A 22 -11.49 -10.78 11.77
CA GLU A 22 -10.94 -9.65 11.03
C GLU A 22 -10.45 -10.06 9.65
N GLN A 23 -9.78 -11.21 9.52
CA GLN A 23 -9.32 -11.73 8.23
C GLN A 23 -10.50 -12.02 7.29
N CYS A 24 -11.57 -12.65 7.80
CA CYS A 24 -12.79 -12.91 7.04
C CYS A 24 -13.42 -11.59 6.55
N ILE A 25 -13.61 -10.62 7.44
CA ILE A 25 -14.18 -9.31 7.10
C ILE A 25 -13.29 -8.58 6.10
N ASN A 26 -11.98 -8.54 6.32
CA ASN A 26 -11.03 -7.85 5.46
C ASN A 26 -11.05 -8.39 4.03
N ARG A 27 -11.11 -9.72 3.86
CA ARG A 27 -11.19 -10.34 2.53
C ARG A 27 -12.48 -9.95 1.81
N ASN A 28 -13.61 -9.99 2.51
CA ASN A 28 -14.94 -9.76 1.92
C ASN A 28 -15.30 -8.27 1.74
N THR A 29 -14.55 -7.35 2.36
CA THR A 29 -14.75 -5.89 2.23
C THR A 29 -13.66 -5.19 1.42
N ARG A 30 -12.82 -5.96 0.71
CA ARG A 30 -11.68 -5.43 -0.06
C ARG A 30 -12.11 -4.37 -1.08
N ASP A 31 -13.18 -4.62 -1.81
CA ASP A 31 -13.63 -3.73 -2.88
C ASP A 31 -14.21 -2.44 -2.31
N LEU A 32 -14.97 -2.54 -1.21
CA LEU A 32 -15.47 -1.37 -0.48
C LEU A 32 -14.31 -0.44 -0.06
N ARG A 33 -13.27 -1.00 0.58
CA ARG A 33 -12.07 -0.25 0.99
C ARG A 33 -11.32 0.33 -0.20
N THR A 34 -11.32 -0.35 -1.34
CA THR A 34 -10.70 0.15 -2.58
C THR A 34 -11.46 1.37 -3.09
N VAL A 35 -12.79 1.29 -3.16
CA VAL A 35 -13.63 2.41 -3.59
C VAL A 35 -13.51 3.60 -2.64
N GLU A 36 -13.45 3.38 -1.32
CA GLU A 36 -13.23 4.45 -0.33
C GLU A 36 -11.89 5.18 -0.52
N LYS A 37 -10.83 4.43 -0.87
CA LYS A 37 -9.54 5.03 -1.21
C LYS A 37 -9.63 5.89 -2.48
N LEU A 38 -10.29 5.37 -3.52
CA LEU A 38 -10.51 6.12 -4.76
C LEU A 38 -11.33 7.40 -4.53
N ILE A 39 -12.37 7.34 -3.68
CA ILE A 39 -13.14 8.52 -3.26
C ILE A 39 -12.21 9.57 -2.64
N THR A 40 -11.37 9.14 -1.70
CA THR A 40 -10.42 10.03 -1.00
C THR A 40 -9.42 10.67 -1.97
N GLU A 41 -8.90 9.88 -2.92
CA GLU A 41 -7.99 10.36 -3.97
C GLU A 41 -8.66 11.43 -4.85
N VAL A 42 -9.84 11.13 -5.38
CA VAL A 42 -10.63 12.02 -6.24
C VAL A 42 -11.01 13.31 -5.51
N GLN A 43 -11.42 13.23 -4.24
CA GLN A 43 -11.66 14.40 -3.40
C GLN A 43 -10.39 15.25 -3.24
N GLY A 44 -9.24 14.62 -3.03
CA GLY A 44 -7.95 15.31 -2.96
C GLY A 44 -7.58 16.00 -4.27
N ASN A 45 -7.83 15.36 -5.41
CA ASN A 45 -7.61 15.93 -6.74
C ASN A 45 -8.50 17.17 -6.97
N LEU A 46 -9.79 17.07 -6.64
CA LEU A 46 -10.74 18.18 -6.74
C LEU A 46 -10.38 19.34 -5.83
N ALA A 47 -9.93 19.06 -4.59
CA ALA A 47 -9.54 20.10 -3.63
C ALA A 47 -8.32 20.91 -4.10
N ARG A 48 -7.36 20.26 -4.78
CA ARG A 48 -6.16 20.92 -5.33
C ARG A 48 -6.38 21.53 -6.72
N GLY A 49 -7.32 20.99 -7.50
CA GLY A 49 -7.55 21.36 -8.89
C GLY A 49 -6.65 20.64 -9.91
N TYR A 50 -5.89 19.63 -9.49
CA TYR A 50 -5.00 18.82 -10.34
C TYR A 50 -4.78 17.44 -9.71
N ALA A 51 -4.42 16.45 -10.55
CA ALA A 51 -3.99 15.13 -10.07
C ALA A 51 -2.48 15.08 -9.88
N ILE A 52 -2.02 14.15 -9.05
CA ILE A 52 -0.59 13.87 -8.87
C ILE A 52 -0.28 12.61 -9.65
N GLU A 53 0.70 12.68 -10.54
CA GLU A 53 1.19 11.54 -11.31
C GLU A 53 2.60 11.15 -10.85
N ASP A 54 2.77 9.87 -10.57
CA ASP A 54 4.07 9.25 -10.37
C ASP A 54 4.73 9.04 -11.73
N TYR A 55 5.96 9.50 -11.88
CA TYR A 55 6.75 9.30 -13.08
C TYR A 55 8.16 8.85 -12.72
N THR A 56 8.72 8.02 -13.58
CA THR A 56 10.05 7.45 -13.39
C THR A 56 11.10 8.29 -14.11
N VAL A 57 12.19 8.58 -13.42
CA VAL A 57 13.38 9.23 -13.99
C VAL A 57 14.61 8.39 -13.72
N THR A 58 15.52 8.38 -14.68
CA THR A 58 16.86 7.87 -14.47
C THR A 58 17.75 9.03 -14.09
N VAL A 59 18.42 8.93 -12.94
CA VAL A 59 19.36 9.95 -12.49
C VAL A 59 20.74 9.34 -12.24
N PRO A 60 21.82 10.05 -12.57
CA PRO A 60 23.16 9.60 -12.28
C PRO A 60 23.46 9.80 -10.78
N VAL A 61 23.80 8.73 -10.07
CA VAL A 61 24.18 8.75 -8.66
C VAL A 61 25.63 8.33 -8.48
N TRP A 62 26.32 8.94 -7.52
CA TRP A 62 27.67 8.54 -7.16
C TRP A 62 27.65 7.30 -6.25
N ARG A 63 28.28 6.23 -6.69
CA ARG A 63 28.42 4.98 -5.93
C ARG A 63 29.89 4.58 -5.82
N GLN A 64 30.21 3.75 -4.82
CA GLN A 64 31.53 3.14 -4.71
C GLN A 64 31.57 1.89 -5.59
N CYS A 65 32.43 1.92 -6.59
CA CYS A 65 32.52 0.87 -7.59
C CYS A 65 33.87 0.17 -7.47
N VAL A 66 33.85 -1.16 -7.47
CA VAL A 66 35.07 -1.97 -7.46
C VAL A 66 35.53 -2.15 -8.90
N VAL A 67 36.73 -1.66 -9.21
CA VAL A 67 37.31 -1.74 -10.54
C VAL A 67 38.53 -2.66 -10.50
N PRO A 68 38.61 -3.67 -11.37
CA PRO A 68 39.80 -4.52 -11.48
C PRO A 68 41.05 -3.67 -11.75
N SER A 69 42.17 -4.04 -11.16
CA SER A 69 43.45 -3.44 -11.55
C SER A 69 43.80 -3.84 -12.99
N ALA A 70 44.53 -2.96 -13.70
CA ALA A 70 45.08 -3.27 -15.01
C ALA A 70 46.18 -4.35 -14.94
N ASP A 71 46.79 -4.53 -13.77
CA ASP A 71 47.73 -5.61 -13.47
C ASP A 71 47.01 -6.71 -12.67
N PRO A 72 46.92 -7.95 -13.18
CA PRO A 72 46.28 -9.07 -12.49
C PRO A 72 46.92 -9.44 -11.14
N ALA A 73 48.18 -9.03 -10.89
CA ALA A 73 48.87 -9.26 -9.62
C ALA A 73 48.47 -8.26 -8.51
N GLN A 74 47.72 -7.22 -8.86
CA GLN A 74 47.30 -6.17 -7.91
C GLN A 74 45.82 -6.33 -7.52
N PRO A 75 45.46 -5.97 -6.27
CA PRO A 75 44.07 -6.02 -5.83
C PRO A 75 43.19 -5.00 -6.59
N ALA A 76 41.89 -5.28 -6.66
CA ALA A 76 40.92 -4.34 -7.19
C ALA A 76 40.87 -3.05 -6.35
N VAL A 77 40.56 -1.93 -7.01
CA VAL A 77 40.49 -0.61 -6.36
C VAL A 77 39.05 -0.12 -6.31
N THR A 78 38.67 0.45 -5.17
CA THR A 78 37.37 1.11 -5.02
C THR A 78 37.50 2.57 -5.42
N ARG A 79 36.66 3.03 -6.36
CA ARG A 79 36.60 4.44 -6.76
C ARG A 79 35.16 4.91 -6.92
N PRO A 80 34.86 6.21 -6.73
CA PRO A 80 33.54 6.74 -7.05
C PRO A 80 33.28 6.59 -8.55
N CYS A 81 32.12 6.05 -8.91
CA CYS A 81 31.62 6.03 -10.29
C CYS A 81 30.16 6.48 -10.34
N LEU A 82 29.72 6.96 -11.51
CA LEU A 82 28.32 7.29 -11.76
C LEU A 82 27.60 6.01 -12.19
N GLU A 83 26.54 5.68 -11.47
CA GLU A 83 25.58 4.65 -11.86
C GLU A 83 24.22 5.29 -12.12
N ASP A 84 23.49 4.75 -13.09
CA ASP A 84 22.12 5.16 -13.36
C ASP A 84 21.19 4.52 -12.33
N GLU A 85 20.48 5.34 -11.55
CA GLU A 85 19.46 4.91 -10.60
C GLU A 85 18.07 5.35 -11.07
N VAL A 86 17.12 4.43 -10.95
CA VAL A 86 15.72 4.64 -11.32
C VAL A 86 14.99 5.19 -10.09
N GLU A 87 14.58 6.45 -10.15
CA GLU A 87 13.81 7.11 -9.10
C GLU A 87 12.36 7.33 -9.54
N THR A 88 11.41 7.15 -8.62
CA THR A 88 10.02 7.59 -8.79
C THR A 88 9.85 8.99 -8.19
N ARG A 89 9.39 9.93 -9.02
CA ARG A 89 9.08 11.31 -8.63
C ARG A 89 7.61 11.62 -8.91
N THR A 90 7.11 12.71 -8.36
CA THR A 90 5.71 13.12 -8.55
C THR A 90 5.62 14.48 -9.23
N ARG A 91 4.60 14.67 -10.06
CA ARG A 91 4.31 15.95 -10.72
C ARG A 91 2.81 16.24 -10.75
N PRO A 92 2.39 17.52 -10.73
CA PRO A 92 1.01 17.88 -10.98
C PRO A 92 0.66 17.65 -12.46
N VAL A 93 -0.51 17.07 -12.71
CA VAL A 93 -1.05 16.90 -14.07
C VAL A 93 -2.46 17.50 -14.16
N ALA A 94 -2.74 18.12 -15.30
CA ALA A 94 -4.04 18.69 -15.59
C ALA A 94 -5.10 17.60 -15.73
N ILE A 95 -6.30 17.86 -15.20
CA ILE A 95 -7.45 16.96 -15.25
C ILE A 95 -8.71 17.75 -15.61
N ASP A 96 -9.72 17.05 -16.12
CA ASP A 96 -11.06 17.62 -16.26
C ASP A 96 -11.79 17.55 -14.91
N LEU A 97 -11.98 18.71 -14.26
CA LEU A 97 -12.65 18.81 -12.97
C LEU A 97 -14.13 18.43 -13.02
N ASN A 98 -14.80 18.57 -14.17
CA ASN A 98 -16.20 18.17 -14.31
C ASN A 98 -16.31 16.65 -14.40
N ALA A 99 -15.45 16.02 -15.22
CA ALA A 99 -15.37 14.57 -15.29
C ALA A 99 -14.99 13.97 -13.92
N GLU A 100 -14.10 14.62 -13.19
CA GLU A 100 -13.66 14.17 -11.86
C GLU A 100 -14.80 14.25 -10.81
N ARG A 101 -15.68 15.27 -10.88
CA ARG A 101 -16.89 15.32 -10.05
C ARG A 101 -17.89 14.22 -10.40
N ALA A 102 -18.12 13.97 -11.69
CA ALA A 102 -19.02 12.89 -12.14
C ALA A 102 -18.48 11.50 -11.73
N LYS A 103 -17.16 11.33 -11.79
CA LYS A 103 -16.48 10.13 -11.27
C LYS A 103 -16.71 9.98 -9.76
N LEU A 104 -16.57 11.05 -8.98
CA LEU A 104 -16.80 11.04 -7.54
C LEU A 104 -18.24 10.59 -7.19
N GLU A 105 -19.23 11.12 -7.90
CA GLU A 105 -20.63 10.74 -7.72
C GLU A 105 -20.85 9.24 -7.98
N SER A 106 -20.29 8.75 -9.10
CA SER A 106 -20.34 7.33 -9.46
C SER A 106 -19.68 6.44 -8.40
N LEU A 107 -18.57 6.88 -7.82
CA LEU A 107 -17.88 6.18 -6.74
C LEU A 107 -18.72 6.15 -5.45
N PHE A 108 -19.44 7.22 -5.11
CA PHE A 108 -20.35 7.19 -3.97
C PHE A 108 -21.49 6.20 -4.17
N THR A 109 -22.12 6.18 -5.34
CA THR A 109 -23.14 5.18 -5.66
C THR A 109 -22.59 3.76 -5.51
N LYS A 110 -21.37 3.51 -6.02
CA LYS A 110 -20.75 2.19 -5.92
C LYS A 110 -20.38 1.82 -4.48
N ARG A 111 -19.87 2.75 -3.69
CA ARG A 111 -19.60 2.55 -2.25
C ARG A 111 -20.87 2.12 -1.54
N ASP A 112 -21.97 2.82 -1.74
CA ASP A 112 -23.23 2.55 -1.04
C ASP A 112 -23.79 1.19 -1.44
N GLN A 113 -23.65 0.80 -2.70
CA GLN A 113 -23.96 -0.56 -3.16
C GLN A 113 -23.11 -1.60 -2.43
N LEU A 114 -21.78 -1.48 -2.48
CA LEU A 114 -20.85 -2.44 -1.86
C LEU A 114 -21.04 -2.53 -0.35
N ALA A 115 -21.35 -1.41 0.32
CA ALA A 115 -21.64 -1.39 1.73
C ALA A 115 -22.87 -2.22 2.09
N ARG A 116 -23.95 -2.13 1.28
CA ARG A 116 -25.15 -2.97 1.46
C ARG A 116 -24.85 -4.45 1.22
N GLU A 117 -24.11 -4.76 0.17
CA GLU A 117 -23.71 -6.14 -0.17
C GLU A 117 -22.81 -6.77 0.90
N ALA A 118 -21.97 -5.97 1.56
CA ALA A 118 -21.06 -6.44 2.60
C ALA A 118 -21.73 -6.75 3.94
N GLN A 119 -22.84 -6.08 4.30
CA GLN A 119 -23.52 -6.28 5.60
C GLN A 119 -23.80 -7.75 5.95
N PRO A 120 -24.47 -8.55 5.10
CA PRO A 120 -24.75 -9.96 5.43
C PRO A 120 -23.48 -10.79 5.58
N VAL A 121 -22.45 -10.51 4.79
CA VAL A 121 -21.16 -11.24 4.84
C VAL A 121 -20.41 -10.92 6.12
N ILE A 122 -20.42 -9.66 6.55
CA ILE A 122 -19.83 -9.23 7.83
C ILE A 122 -20.54 -9.93 8.99
N ALA A 123 -21.88 -9.99 8.98
CA ALA A 123 -22.64 -10.71 10.00
C ALA A 123 -22.30 -12.21 10.02
N GLN A 124 -22.16 -12.84 8.85
CA GLN A 124 -21.72 -14.23 8.74
C GLN A 124 -20.32 -14.45 9.30
N CYS A 125 -19.35 -13.58 8.98
CA CYS A 125 -17.99 -13.67 9.52
C CYS A 125 -17.98 -13.60 11.06
N LYS A 126 -18.76 -12.70 11.66
CA LYS A 126 -18.89 -12.57 13.12
C LYS A 126 -19.52 -13.79 13.77
N ALA A 127 -20.51 -14.40 13.12
CA ALA A 127 -21.16 -15.61 13.63
C ALA A 127 -20.24 -16.84 13.52
N GLN A 128 -19.46 -16.94 12.45
CA GLN A 128 -18.56 -18.07 12.20
C GLN A 128 -17.27 -17.99 13.03
N TYR A 129 -16.80 -16.78 13.34
CA TYR A 129 -15.59 -16.53 14.10
C TYR A 129 -15.85 -15.57 15.27
N PRO A 130 -16.51 -16.02 16.36
CA PRO A 130 -16.73 -15.18 17.53
C PRO A 130 -15.40 -14.80 18.18
N GLU A 131 -15.23 -13.52 18.50
CA GLU A 131 -14.11 -13.07 19.31
C GLU A 131 -14.32 -13.55 20.76
N SER A 132 -13.36 -14.35 21.24
CA SER A 132 -13.36 -15.00 22.56
C SER A 132 -12.77 -14.12 23.65
#